data_AF-A0A2M7ILI4-F1
#
_entry.id   AF-A0A2M7ILI4-F1
#
_cell.length_a   1.000
_cell.length_b   1.000
_cell.length_c   1.000
_cell.angle_alpha   90.00
_cell.angle_beta   90.00
_cell.angle_gamma   90.00
#
_symmetry.space_group_name_H-M   'P 1'
#
loop_
_entity.id
_entity.type
_entity.pdbx_description
1 polymer ?
#
loop_
_entity_poly.entity_id
_entity_poly.type
_entity_poly.pdbx_seq_one_letter_code
_entity_poly.pdbx_strand_id
1 'polypeptide(L)'
;MHTEGTILKLISGGERLILDACDGKRTIVTAKKFFATGLLDPNFRKWGTNKTSKPTPETDVLVYEMERSATFAQIFSSLGDDINQLCFTQHQIINFIEKHSSWLRIKGDGIFFLFKVGDDFFIADVYLGGRGGLYLYGYLHHFEDDMVRIAYVWDVIDRRRVVVPL
;
A
#
# COMPACT_ATOMS: atom_id res chain seq x y z
N MET A 1 13.30 -25.38 15.27
CA MET A 1 13.70 -25.26 13.85
C MET A 1 12.66 -24.39 13.16
N HIS A 2 12.96 -23.11 12.96
CA HIS A 2 12.16 -22.27 12.06
C HIS A 2 12.75 -22.46 10.68
N THR A 3 12.00 -23.01 9.74
CA THR A 3 12.38 -22.99 8.34
C THR A 3 12.48 -21.52 7.90
N GLU A 4 13.66 -21.11 7.44
CA GLU A 4 13.94 -19.79 6.87
C GLU A 4 13.18 -19.63 5.54
N GLY A 5 11.89 -19.33 5.61
CA GLY A 5 11.08 -18.91 4.47
C GLY A 5 11.20 -17.41 4.22
N THR A 6 11.12 -17.00 2.96
CA THR A 6 11.02 -15.60 2.53
C THR A 6 9.76 -14.93 3.11
N ILE A 7 9.85 -13.64 3.49
CA ILE A 7 8.68 -12.90 4.02
C ILE A 7 7.62 -12.71 2.94
N LEU A 8 8.07 -12.46 1.71
CA LEU A 8 7.25 -12.14 0.56
C LEU A 8 7.53 -13.09 -0.58
N LYS A 9 6.47 -13.41 -1.32
CA LYS A 9 6.54 -14.11 -2.60
C LYS A 9 6.04 -13.21 -3.71
N LEU A 10 6.81 -13.10 -4.79
CA LEU A 10 6.38 -12.40 -5.99
C LEU A 10 5.22 -13.17 -6.65
N ILE A 11 4.07 -12.51 -6.80
CA ILE A 11 2.88 -13.11 -7.44
C ILE A 11 2.55 -12.48 -8.80
N SER A 12 3.04 -11.28 -9.09
CA SER A 12 2.93 -10.68 -10.42
C SER A 12 3.97 -11.18 -11.42
N GLY A 13 4.87 -12.12 -11.05
CA GLY A 13 6.09 -12.46 -11.81
C GLY A 13 5.93 -12.93 -13.27
N GLY A 14 4.71 -13.07 -13.79
CA GLY A 14 4.41 -13.31 -15.21
C GLY A 14 3.56 -12.22 -15.88
N GLU A 15 3.10 -11.21 -15.15
CA GLU A 15 2.25 -10.11 -15.64
C GLU A 15 2.97 -8.77 -15.44
N ARG A 16 3.14 -8.03 -16.54
CA ARG A 16 3.69 -6.68 -16.49
C ARG A 16 2.60 -5.70 -16.08
N LEU A 17 2.68 -5.19 -14.86
CA LEU A 17 1.77 -4.18 -14.34
C LEU A 17 2.40 -2.81 -14.48
N ILE A 18 1.71 -1.89 -15.15
CA ILE A 18 2.22 -0.56 -15.47
C ILE A 18 1.26 0.49 -14.93
N LEU A 19 1.78 1.47 -14.19
CA LEU A 19 1.08 2.70 -13.83
C LEU A 19 1.35 3.77 -14.87
N ASP A 20 0.32 4.52 -15.24
CA ASP A 20 0.47 5.63 -16.18
C ASP A 20 1.29 6.77 -15.54
N ALA A 21 1.88 7.62 -16.39
CA ALA A 21 2.50 8.85 -15.92
C ALA A 21 1.47 9.70 -15.15
N CYS A 22 1.86 10.14 -13.95
CA CYS A 22 0.99 10.88 -13.05
C CYS A 22 1.47 12.33 -12.91
N ASP A 23 0.54 13.30 -12.90
CA ASP A 23 0.88 14.72 -12.73
C ASP A 23 1.11 15.15 -11.26
N GLY A 24 0.96 14.20 -10.33
CA GLY A 24 1.12 14.40 -8.89
C GLY A 24 0.03 15.20 -8.17
N LYS A 25 -1.02 15.67 -8.86
CA LYS A 25 -2.05 16.56 -8.26
C LYS A 25 -3.14 15.82 -7.48
N ARG A 26 -3.33 14.52 -7.73
CA ARG A 26 -4.35 13.72 -7.04
C ARG A 26 -3.81 13.19 -5.71
N THR A 27 -4.68 13.23 -4.70
CA THR A 27 -4.44 12.65 -3.36
C THR A 27 -5.54 11.66 -3.04
N ILE A 28 -5.28 10.69 -2.16
CA ILE A 28 -6.25 9.64 -1.78
C ILE A 28 -7.53 10.30 -1.25
N VAL A 29 -7.36 11.38 -0.47
CA VAL A 29 -8.42 12.23 0.07
C VAL A 29 -9.33 12.85 -1.00
N THR A 30 -8.79 13.15 -2.19
CA THR A 30 -9.56 13.70 -3.32
C THR A 30 -10.21 12.62 -4.18
N ALA A 31 -9.82 11.34 -4.01
CA ALA A 31 -10.29 10.21 -4.81
C ALA A 31 -11.63 9.64 -4.29
N LYS A 32 -12.58 10.54 -4.01
CA LYS A 32 -13.88 10.23 -3.37
C LYS A 32 -14.72 9.19 -4.12
N LYS A 33 -14.50 9.00 -5.42
CA LYS A 33 -15.21 8.00 -6.22
C LYS A 33 -14.88 6.55 -5.79
N PHE A 34 -13.75 6.32 -5.13
CA PHE A 34 -13.36 5.00 -4.65
C PHE A 34 -13.80 4.72 -3.22
N PHE A 35 -13.63 5.71 -2.34
CA PHE A 35 -13.91 5.56 -0.92
C PHE A 35 -15.26 6.21 -0.61
N ALA A 36 -16.29 5.38 -0.41
CA ALA A 36 -17.58 5.88 0.05
C ALA A 36 -17.43 6.63 1.39
N THR A 37 -18.39 7.50 1.69
CA THR A 37 -18.36 8.34 2.90
C THR A 37 -18.15 7.48 4.15
N GLY A 38 -17.11 7.81 4.92
CA GLY A 38 -16.76 7.11 6.17
C GLY A 38 -15.86 5.88 6.01
N LEU A 39 -15.44 5.53 4.78
CA LEU A 39 -14.59 4.35 4.53
C LEU A 39 -13.10 4.68 4.34
N LEU A 40 -12.77 5.98 4.31
CA LEU A 40 -11.39 6.46 4.33
C LEU A 40 -11.05 6.96 5.73
N ASP A 41 -9.94 6.47 6.27
CA ASP A 41 -9.42 6.87 7.57
C ASP A 41 -9.26 8.41 7.65
N PRO A 42 -9.86 9.08 8.64
CA PRO A 42 -9.72 10.53 8.80
C PRO A 42 -8.26 10.99 8.98
N ASN A 43 -7.34 10.10 9.37
CA ASN A 43 -5.92 10.41 9.55
C ASN A 43 -5.24 10.85 8.25
N PHE A 44 -5.73 10.44 7.06
CA PHE A 44 -5.26 10.98 5.78
C PHE A 44 -5.40 12.51 5.68
N ARG A 45 -6.34 13.11 6.45
CA ARG A 45 -6.45 14.57 6.57
C ARG A 45 -5.76 15.09 7.83
N LYS A 46 -5.99 14.43 8.98
CA LYS A 46 -5.52 14.93 10.28
C LYS A 46 -4.00 14.97 10.38
N TRP A 47 -3.30 14.02 9.77
CA TRP A 47 -1.84 13.95 9.79
C TRP A 47 -1.21 14.71 8.62
N GLY A 48 -1.99 15.48 7.87
CA GLY A 48 -1.48 16.34 6.80
C GLY A 48 -0.89 15.57 5.62
N THR A 49 -1.22 14.28 5.45
CA THR A 49 -0.69 13.48 4.35
C THR A 49 -1.27 13.89 3.00
N ASN A 50 -2.39 14.63 2.96
CA ASN A 50 -3.09 15.11 1.77
C ASN A 50 -2.32 16.20 0.97
N LYS A 51 -1.07 15.93 0.59
CA LYS A 51 -0.21 16.80 -0.20
C LYS A 51 -0.10 16.27 -1.63
N THR A 52 -0.04 17.20 -2.59
CA THR A 52 0.34 16.88 -3.96
C THR A 52 1.80 16.45 -4.00
N SER A 53 2.16 15.70 -5.04
CA SER A 53 3.51 15.20 -5.28
C SER A 53 4.06 15.79 -6.59
N LYS A 54 5.34 15.53 -6.85
CA LYS A 54 5.93 15.81 -8.17
C LYS A 54 5.34 14.85 -9.20
N PRO A 55 5.31 15.24 -10.49
CA PRO A 55 4.95 14.31 -11.54
C PRO A 55 5.85 13.07 -11.55
N THR A 56 5.28 11.91 -11.86
CA THR A 56 6.01 10.65 -12.02
C THR A 56 5.86 10.17 -13.46
N PRO A 57 6.90 9.54 -14.05
CA PRO A 57 6.78 8.89 -15.33
C PRO A 57 5.86 7.66 -15.24
N GLU A 58 5.62 7.02 -16.38
CA GLU A 58 5.13 5.65 -16.39
C GLU A 58 6.02 4.78 -15.50
N THR A 59 5.42 3.92 -14.66
CA THR A 59 6.13 3.17 -13.62
C THR A 59 5.70 1.71 -13.67
N ASP A 60 6.66 0.79 -13.84
CA ASP A 60 6.39 -0.64 -13.67
C ASP A 60 6.19 -0.94 -12.17
N VAL A 61 5.31 -1.89 -11.85
CA VAL A 61 5.04 -2.29 -10.45
C VAL A 61 5.06 -3.79 -10.29
N LEU A 62 5.50 -4.22 -9.11
CA LEU A 62 5.45 -5.63 -8.69
C LEU A 62 4.46 -5.79 -7.54
N VAL A 63 3.77 -6.93 -7.55
CA VAL A 63 2.87 -7.34 -6.47
C VAL A 63 3.41 -8.59 -5.82
N TYR A 64 3.63 -8.48 -4.52
CA TYR A 64 4.04 -9.55 -3.64
C TYR A 64 2.89 -9.96 -2.73
N GLU A 65 2.99 -11.17 -2.19
CA GLU A 65 2.10 -11.68 -1.15
C GLU A 65 2.92 -12.12 0.06
N MET A 66 2.40 -11.87 1.25
CA MET A 66 3.00 -12.35 2.49
C MET A 66 2.98 -13.88 2.59
N GLU A 67 4.15 -14.49 2.80
CA GLU A 67 4.32 -15.92 3.12
C GLU A 67 4.73 -16.14 4.59
N ARG A 68 4.98 -15.06 5.34
CA ARG A 68 5.30 -15.11 6.77
C ARG A 68 4.76 -13.89 7.49
N SER A 69 4.34 -14.08 8.74
CA SER A 69 3.93 -12.98 9.60
C SER A 69 5.11 -12.06 9.86
N ALA A 70 4.90 -10.74 9.71
CA ALA A 70 5.96 -9.76 9.75
C ALA A 70 5.42 -8.35 10.08
N THR A 71 6.30 -7.49 10.59
CA THR A 71 6.01 -6.05 10.77
C THR A 71 6.19 -5.30 9.45
N PHE A 72 5.72 -4.05 9.33
CA PHE A 72 5.99 -3.26 8.13
C PHE A 72 7.48 -3.08 7.86
N ALA A 73 8.27 -2.81 8.90
CA ALA A 73 9.72 -2.69 8.77
C ALA A 73 10.36 -3.95 8.17
N GLN A 74 9.97 -5.14 8.65
CA GLN A 74 10.46 -6.40 8.11
C GLN A 74 10.01 -6.64 6.66
N ILE A 75 8.75 -6.33 6.34
CA ILE A 75 8.18 -6.48 5.00
C ILE A 75 8.95 -5.63 3.99
N PHE A 76 9.03 -4.31 4.20
CA PHE A 76 9.61 -3.40 3.23
C PHE A 76 11.13 -3.48 3.18
N SER A 77 11.81 -3.71 4.30
CA SER A 77 13.28 -3.92 4.30
C SER A 77 13.69 -5.23 3.61
N SER A 78 12.77 -6.18 3.43
CA SER A 78 13.05 -7.42 2.68
C SER A 78 13.07 -7.24 1.16
N LEU A 79 12.61 -6.08 0.66
CA LEU A 79 12.52 -5.77 -0.78
C LEU A 79 13.66 -4.89 -1.29
N GLY A 80 14.49 -4.34 -0.40
CA GLY A 80 15.66 -3.52 -0.77
C GLY A 80 16.19 -2.68 0.39
N ASP A 81 17.41 -2.16 0.22
CA ASP A 81 18.10 -1.38 1.25
C ASP A 81 17.63 0.10 1.31
N ASP A 82 17.17 0.66 0.18
CA ASP A 82 16.68 2.04 0.09
C ASP A 82 15.14 2.09 0.07
N ILE A 83 14.56 2.27 1.25
CA ILE A 83 13.11 2.38 1.44
C ILE A 83 12.46 3.52 0.65
N ASN A 84 13.20 4.56 0.27
CA ASN A 84 12.65 5.66 -0.53
C ASN A 84 12.29 5.20 -1.95
N GLN A 85 12.98 4.20 -2.49
CA GLN A 85 12.68 3.64 -3.81
C GLN A 85 11.40 2.82 -3.82
N LEU A 86 10.96 2.34 -2.65
CA LEU A 86 9.71 1.59 -2.49
C LEU A 86 8.48 2.51 -2.32
N CYS A 87 8.68 3.84 -2.26
CA CYS A 87 7.63 4.81 -1.99
C CYS A 87 6.86 5.19 -3.25
N PHE A 88 5.54 5.03 -3.20
CA PHE A 88 4.63 5.61 -4.16
C PHE A 88 4.34 7.07 -3.88
N THR A 89 3.86 7.78 -4.90
CA THR A 89 3.01 8.95 -4.71
C THR A 89 1.55 8.51 -4.49
N GLN A 90 0.76 9.35 -3.81
CA GLN A 90 -0.68 9.09 -3.70
C GLN A 90 -1.38 9.04 -5.06
N HIS A 91 -0.91 9.79 -6.05
CA HIS A 91 -1.46 9.71 -7.40
C HIS A 91 -1.22 8.31 -8.00
N GLN A 92 0.00 7.77 -7.89
CA GLN A 92 0.30 6.40 -8.33
C GLN A 92 -0.55 5.34 -7.61
N ILE A 93 -0.76 5.47 -6.28
CA ILE A 93 -1.66 4.55 -5.53
C ILE A 93 -3.06 4.56 -6.13
N ILE A 94 -3.59 5.74 -6.46
CA ILE A 94 -4.92 5.87 -7.06
C ILE A 94 -4.92 5.28 -8.48
N ASN A 95 -3.87 5.51 -9.28
CA ASN A 95 -3.76 4.92 -10.62
C ASN A 95 -3.71 3.38 -10.54
N PHE A 96 -3.03 2.82 -9.54
CA PHE A 96 -3.05 1.37 -9.28
C PHE A 96 -4.46 0.88 -8.99
N ILE A 97 -5.17 1.53 -8.06
CA ILE A 97 -6.56 1.18 -7.70
C ILE A 97 -7.48 1.26 -8.92
N GLU A 98 -7.26 2.23 -9.80
CA GLU A 98 -8.03 2.41 -11.04
C GLU A 98 -7.80 1.31 -12.06
N LYS A 99 -6.53 1.03 -12.35
CA LYS A 99 -6.11 0.21 -13.49
C LYS A 99 -6.02 -1.27 -13.14
N HIS A 100 -5.61 -1.55 -11.91
CA HIS A 100 -5.26 -2.89 -11.42
C HIS A 100 -6.19 -3.32 -10.27
N SER A 101 -7.46 -2.89 -10.30
CA SER A 101 -8.46 -3.19 -9.25
C SER A 101 -8.68 -4.68 -9.00
N SER A 102 -8.43 -5.56 -9.99
CA SER A 102 -8.44 -7.02 -9.84
C SER A 102 -7.40 -7.55 -8.85
N TRP A 103 -6.35 -6.77 -8.58
CA TRP A 103 -5.34 -7.08 -7.57
C TRP A 103 -5.75 -6.70 -6.15
N LEU A 104 -6.87 -6.00 -5.97
CA LEU A 104 -7.46 -5.76 -4.66
C LEU A 104 -8.18 -7.03 -4.19
N ARG A 105 -7.95 -7.45 -2.95
CA ARG A 105 -8.68 -8.59 -2.38
C ARG A 105 -9.99 -8.16 -1.75
N ILE A 106 -10.91 -9.10 -1.78
CA ILE A 106 -12.22 -9.01 -1.13
C ILE A 106 -12.10 -9.67 0.25
N LYS A 107 -12.79 -9.13 1.27
CA LYS A 107 -12.90 -9.64 2.65
C LYS A 107 -11.80 -9.26 3.65
N GLY A 108 -11.06 -8.17 3.42
CA GLY A 108 -10.20 -7.57 4.45
C GLY A 108 -8.72 -7.91 4.37
N ASP A 109 -8.32 -8.77 3.43
CA ASP A 109 -6.92 -9.07 3.13
C ASP A 109 -6.30 -7.93 2.32
N GLY A 110 -5.98 -6.82 2.96
CA GLY A 110 -5.60 -5.59 2.27
C GLY A 110 -4.32 -5.66 1.45
N ILE A 111 -4.13 -4.60 0.67
CA ILE A 111 -2.94 -4.33 -0.11
C ILE A 111 -2.21 -3.14 0.51
N PHE A 112 -0.92 -3.30 0.72
CA PHE A 112 -0.05 -2.29 1.31
C PHE A 112 0.69 -1.50 0.25
N PHE A 113 0.62 -0.18 0.37
CA PHE A 113 1.43 0.76 -0.38
C PHE A 113 2.22 1.63 0.60
N LEU A 114 3.54 1.58 0.51
CA LEU A 114 4.40 2.53 1.19
C LEU A 114 4.40 3.86 0.42
N PHE A 115 4.30 4.97 1.14
CA PHE A 115 4.47 6.30 0.58
C PHE A 115 5.10 7.25 1.61
N LYS A 116 5.56 8.40 1.14
CA LYS A 116 6.24 9.39 1.98
C LYS A 116 5.57 10.76 1.88
N VAL A 117 5.54 11.51 2.98
CA VAL A 117 5.17 12.93 3.00
C VAL A 117 6.17 13.70 3.84
N GLY A 118 6.94 14.59 3.22
CA GLY A 118 8.08 15.21 3.88
C GLY A 118 9.15 14.17 4.17
N ASP A 119 9.54 14.04 5.44
CA ASP A 119 10.51 13.05 5.91
C ASP A 119 9.85 11.78 6.48
N ASP A 120 8.53 11.80 6.68
CA ASP A 120 7.78 10.73 7.32
C ASP A 120 7.26 9.68 6.32
N PHE A 121 7.33 8.41 6.72
CA PHE A 121 6.87 7.26 5.95
C PHE A 121 5.54 6.74 6.46
N PHE A 122 4.67 6.35 5.54
CA PHE A 122 3.31 5.90 5.82
C PHE A 122 2.95 4.67 4.99
N ILE A 123 2.07 3.83 5.53
CA ILE A 123 1.44 2.73 4.80
C ILE A 123 -0.02 3.05 4.55
N ALA A 124 -0.42 3.05 3.29
CA ALA A 124 -1.82 2.95 2.91
C ALA A 124 -2.22 1.46 2.83
N ASP A 125 -3.12 1.04 3.71
CA ASP A 125 -3.75 -0.28 3.69
C ASP A 125 -5.13 -0.16 3.02
N VAL A 126 -5.28 -0.80 1.86
CA VAL A 126 -6.46 -0.67 1.02
C VAL A 126 -7.10 -2.04 0.78
N TYR A 127 -8.41 -2.18 0.97
CA TYR A 127 -9.11 -3.44 0.69
C TYR A 127 -10.56 -3.24 0.26
N LEU A 128 -11.14 -4.27 -0.37
CA LEU A 128 -12.57 -4.31 -0.70
C LEU A 128 -13.36 -5.03 0.41
N GLY A 129 -14.22 -4.28 1.10
CA GLY A 129 -15.11 -4.82 2.13
C GLY A 129 -16.48 -5.15 1.56
N GLY A 130 -17.15 -6.16 2.15
CA GLY A 130 -18.40 -6.73 1.65
C GLY A 130 -19.66 -6.44 2.48
N ARG A 131 -19.62 -5.56 3.50
CA ARG A 131 -20.82 -5.29 4.33
C ARG A 131 -21.84 -4.46 3.54
N GLY A 132 -22.82 -5.14 2.93
CA GLY A 132 -23.93 -4.49 2.21
C GLY A 132 -23.57 -3.92 0.83
N GLY A 133 -22.42 -4.29 0.28
CA GLY A 133 -21.88 -3.84 -1.00
C GLY A 133 -20.37 -4.02 -1.06
N LEU A 134 -19.79 -3.95 -2.26
CA LEU A 134 -18.35 -4.00 -2.47
C LEU A 134 -17.79 -2.57 -2.43
N TYR A 135 -17.20 -2.18 -1.30
CA TYR A 135 -16.67 -0.84 -1.11
C TYR A 135 -15.17 -0.85 -0.83
N LEU A 136 -14.46 0.18 -1.29
CA LEU A 136 -13.05 0.35 -0.99
C LEU A 136 -12.87 1.03 0.38
N TYR A 137 -12.07 0.39 1.22
CA TYR A 137 -11.62 0.90 2.52
C TYR A 137 -10.17 1.34 2.40
N GLY A 138 -9.80 2.41 3.09
CA GLY A 138 -8.43 2.91 3.14
C GLY A 138 -8.04 3.28 4.57
N TYR A 139 -7.07 2.57 5.13
CA TYR A 139 -6.48 2.83 6.43
C TYR A 139 -5.08 3.41 6.27
N LEU A 140 -4.69 4.25 7.23
CA LEU A 140 -3.38 4.88 7.25
C LEU A 140 -2.60 4.43 8.49
N HIS A 141 -1.39 3.93 8.27
CA HIS A 141 -0.46 3.59 9.34
C HIS A 141 0.77 4.47 9.25
N HIS A 142 1.31 4.88 10.40
CA HIS A 142 2.64 5.47 10.47
C HIS A 142 3.67 4.34 10.42
N PHE A 143 4.68 4.46 9.56
CA PHE A 143 5.67 3.39 9.41
C PHE A 143 6.57 3.26 10.63
N GLU A 144 6.93 4.37 11.27
CA GLU A 144 7.83 4.37 12.43
C GLU A 144 7.16 3.89 13.73
N ASP A 145 5.82 3.90 13.81
CA ASP A 145 5.12 3.36 14.99
C ASP A 145 5.44 1.87 15.17
N ASP A 146 5.70 1.17 14.07
CA ASP A 146 6.18 -0.22 14.04
C ASP A 146 7.66 -0.38 14.41
N MET A 147 8.43 0.70 14.50
CA MET A 147 9.85 0.66 14.89
C MET A 147 10.09 0.95 16.38
N VAL A 148 9.19 1.68 17.05
CA VAL A 148 9.47 2.27 18.38
C VAL A 148 8.56 1.75 19.50
N ARG A 149 7.43 1.10 19.20
CA ARG A 149 6.53 0.44 20.17
C ARG A 149 6.19 -0.97 19.69
N ILE A 150 5.54 -1.78 20.53
CA ILE A 150 5.17 -3.18 20.23
C ILE A 150 4.67 -3.27 18.78
N ALA A 151 5.56 -3.70 17.89
CA ALA A 151 5.36 -3.58 16.47
C ALA A 151 4.17 -4.44 16.09
N TYR A 152 3.23 -3.89 15.32
CA TYR A 152 2.08 -4.68 14.92
C TYR A 152 2.56 -5.74 13.93
N VAL A 153 2.38 -7.01 14.30
CA VAL A 153 2.73 -8.13 13.42
C VAL A 153 1.53 -8.47 12.58
N TRP A 154 1.66 -8.31 11.26
CA TRP A 154 0.66 -8.71 10.30
C TRP A 154 0.69 -10.23 10.12
N ASP A 155 -0.45 -10.89 10.25
CA ASP A 155 -0.54 -12.35 10.20
C ASP A 155 -0.44 -12.87 8.76
N VAL A 156 0.37 -13.91 8.54
CA VAL A 156 0.45 -14.63 7.26
C VAL A 156 -0.90 -15.18 6.80
N ILE A 157 -1.81 -15.50 7.72
CA ILE A 157 -3.13 -16.07 7.40
C ILE A 157 -3.94 -15.10 6.54
N ASP A 158 -3.78 -13.79 6.74
CA ASP A 158 -4.44 -12.75 5.94
C ASP A 158 -3.87 -12.67 4.51
N ARG A 159 -2.68 -13.23 4.26
CA ARG A 159 -1.99 -13.25 2.94
C ARG A 159 -2.06 -11.90 2.23
N ARG A 160 -1.76 -10.84 2.97
CA ARG A 160 -1.83 -9.47 2.48
C ARG A 160 -0.86 -9.27 1.32
N ARG A 161 -1.25 -8.38 0.41
CA ARG A 161 -0.43 -8.05 -0.76
C ARG A 161 0.40 -6.81 -0.47
N VAL A 162 1.58 -6.74 -1.08
CA VAL A 162 2.47 -5.59 -1.01
C VAL A 162 2.78 -5.17 -2.43
N VAL A 163 2.60 -3.90 -2.74
CA VAL A 163 2.97 -3.34 -4.05
C VAL A 163 4.19 -2.49 -3.88
N VAL A 164 5.10 -2.55 -4.84
CA VAL A 164 6.26 -1.65 -4.92
C VAL A 164 6.45 -1.15 -6.36
N PRO A 165 6.87 0.11 -6.54
CA PRO A 165 7.28 0.63 -7.84
C PRO A 165 8.69 0.12 -8.20
N LEU A 166 8.98 0.10 -9.51
CA LEU A 166 10.29 -0.17 -10.09
C LEU A 166 10.91 1.10 -10.72
#